data_AF-A0A6L4YMX0-F1
#
_entry.id   AF-A0A6L4YMX0-F1
#
_cell.length_a   1.000
_cell.length_b   1.000
_cell.length_c   1.000
_cell.angle_alpha   90.00
_cell.angle_beta   90.00
_cell.angle_gamma   90.00
#
_symmetry.space_group_name_H-M   'P 1'
#
loop_
_entity.id
_entity.type
_entity.pdbx_description
1 polymer ?
#
loop_
_entity_poly.entity_id
_entity_poly.type
_entity_poly.pdbx_seq_one_letter_code
_entity_poly.pdbx_strand_id
1 'polypeptide(L)' 'MWQRQLLRFLVALSAIASVGGFLWMTFAPPSGMKTTRDGVPYFTPPVVHPVTGQPVSVETLVQHYKGGK' A
#
# COMPACT_ATOMS: atom_id res chain seq x y z
N MET A 1 -25.15 35.51 1.38
CA MET A 1 -23.92 35.36 0.55
C MET A 1 -22.75 34.65 1.28
N TRP A 2 -22.61 34.79 2.59
CA TRP A 2 -21.54 34.17 3.41
C TRP A 2 -21.41 32.64 3.28
N GLN A 3 -22.54 31.93 3.37
CA GLN A 3 -22.57 30.46 3.29
C GLN A 3 -22.03 29.90 1.96
N ARG A 4 -22.26 30.61 0.84
CA ARG A 4 -21.73 30.24 -0.48
C ARG A 4 -20.21 30.34 -0.53
N GLN A 5 -19.62 31.33 0.15
CA GLN A 5 -18.17 31.46 0.20
C GLN A 5 -17.55 30.39 1.09
N LEU A 6 -18.15 30.08 2.24
CA LEU A 6 -17.70 28.97 3.10
C LEU A 6 -17.69 27.64 2.36
N LEU A 7 -18.74 27.33 1.59
CA LEU A 7 -18.79 26.11 0.77
C LEU A 7 -17.69 26.07 -0.29
N ARG A 8 -17.40 27.20 -0.95
CA ARG A 8 -16.29 27.29 -1.92
C ARG A 8 -14.93 27.06 -1.27
N PHE A 9 -14.71 27.62 -0.08
CA PHE A 9 -13.49 27.40 0.68
C PHE A 9 -13.33 25.94 1.09
N LEU A 10 -14.40 25.32 1.59
CA LEU A 10 -14.40 23.89 1.94
C LEU A 10 -14.04 23.05 0.71
N VAL A 11 -14.69 23.27 -0.43
CA VAL A 11 -14.42 22.54 -1.67
C VAL A 11 -12.97 22.71 -2.10
N ALA A 12 -12.44 23.94 -2.07
CA ALA A 12 -11.05 24.20 -2.42
C ALA A 12 -10.07 23.46 -1.48
N LEU A 13 -10.30 23.51 -0.17
CA LEU A 13 -9.49 22.81 0.83
C LEU A 13 -9.56 21.29 0.65
N SER A 14 -10.75 20.74 0.44
CA SER A 14 -10.94 19.30 0.20
C SER A 14 -10.20 18.86 -1.07
N ALA A 15 -10.31 19.63 -2.16
CA ALA A 15 -9.60 19.31 -3.40
C ALA A 15 -8.07 19.32 -3.21
N ILE A 16 -7.54 20.34 -2.52
CA ILE A 16 -6.10 20.43 -2.21
C ILE A 16 -5.66 19.26 -1.33
N ALA A 17 -6.41 18.94 -0.27
CA ALA A 17 -6.08 17.85 0.64
C ALA A 17 -6.13 16.48 -0.06
N SER A 18 -7.13 16.24 -0.92
CA SER A 18 -7.24 15.00 -1.67
C SER A 18 -6.11 14.86 -2.69
N VAL A 19 -5.94 15.83 -3.58
CA VAL A 19 -4.91 15.76 -4.64
C VAL A 19 -3.52 15.74 -4.02
N GLY A 20 -3.26 16.62 -3.04
CA GLY A 20 -1.99 16.67 -2.31
C GLY A 20 -1.70 15.37 -1.57
N GLY A 21 -2.69 14.80 -0.88
CA GLY A 21 -2.57 13.52 -0.19
C GLY A 21 -2.25 12.36 -1.14
N PHE A 22 -2.97 12.26 -2.26
CA PHE A 22 -2.70 11.22 -3.26
C PHE A 22 -1.31 11.36 -3.89
N LEU A 23 -0.90 12.57 -4.25
CA LEU A 23 0.44 12.81 -4.78
C LEU A 23 1.52 12.53 -3.74
N TRP A 24 1.29 12.87 -2.47
CA TRP A 24 2.25 12.58 -1.40
C TRP A 24 2.47 11.08 -1.20
N MET A 25 1.41 10.27 -1.31
CA MET A 25 1.49 8.81 -1.16
C MET A 25 2.39 8.14 -2.21
N THR A 26 2.68 8.78 -3.35
CA THR A 26 3.62 8.21 -4.34
C THR A 26 5.07 8.30 -3.87
N PHE A 27 5.41 9.35 -3.11
CA PHE A 27 6.76 9.55 -2.54
C PHE A 27 6.93 8.88 -1.18
N ALA A 28 5.86 8.86 -0.37
CA ALA A 28 5.84 8.27 0.96
C ALA A 28 4.69 7.25 1.07
N PRO A 29 4.80 6.08 0.42
CA PRO A 29 3.73 5.10 0.42
C PRO A 29 3.46 4.60 1.84
N PRO A 30 2.19 4.57 2.29
CA PRO A 30 1.83 3.94 3.54
C PRO A 30 2.18 2.45 3.51
N SER A 31 2.28 1.81 4.66
CA SER A 31 2.62 0.38 4.76
C SER A 31 1.75 -0.51 3.85
N GLY A 32 0.49 -0.14 3.66
CA GLY A 32 -0.47 -0.83 2.78
C GLY A 32 -0.11 -0.86 1.30
N MET A 33 0.75 0.07 0.86
CA MET A 33 1.20 0.20 -0.52
C MET A 33 2.65 -0.26 -0.71
N LYS A 34 3.30 -0.73 0.36
CA LYS A 34 4.68 -1.19 0.28
C LYS A 34 4.74 -2.62 -0.23
N THR A 35 5.77 -2.86 -1.03
CA THR A 35 6.11 -4.16 -1.57
C THR A 35 7.56 -4.49 -1.23
N THR A 36 7.87 -5.77 -1.10
CA THR A 36 9.25 -6.25 -0.96
C THR A 36 10.02 -6.03 -2.27
N ARG A 37 11.34 -6.26 -2.24
CA ARG A 37 12.22 -6.19 -3.41
C ARG A 37 11.74 -7.07 -4.55
N ASP A 38 11.11 -8.20 -4.21
CA ASP A 38 10.64 -9.19 -5.16
C ASP A 38 9.20 -8.93 -5.66
N GLY A 39 8.57 -7.83 -5.24
CA GLY A 39 7.23 -7.45 -5.70
C GLY A 39 6.08 -8.00 -4.84
N VAL A 40 6.36 -8.54 -3.65
CA VAL A 40 5.33 -9.07 -2.74
C VAL A 40 4.76 -7.96 -1.84
N PRO A 41 3.44 -7.68 -1.86
CA PRO A 41 2.83 -6.72 -0.94
C PRO A 41 3.05 -7.09 0.53
N TYR A 42 3.35 -6.12 1.39
CA TYR A 42 3.72 -6.35 2.81
C TYR A 42 2.62 -7.04 3.63
N PHE A 43 1.35 -6.87 3.25
CA PHE A 43 0.21 -7.49 3.94
C PHE A 43 -0.30 -8.76 3.22
N THR A 44 0.49 -9.33 2.33
CA THR A 44 0.17 -10.64 1.75
C THR A 44 0.19 -11.68 2.88
N PRO A 45 -0.92 -12.42 3.12
CA PRO A 45 -0.94 -13.43 4.16
C PRO A 45 0.05 -14.56 3.85
N PRO A 46 0.65 -15.20 4.88
CA PRO A 46 1.50 -16.35 4.67
C PRO A 46 0.71 -17.54 4.13
N VAL A 47 1.40 -18.43 3.42
CA VAL A 47 0.84 -19.69 2.91
C VAL A 47 1.30 -20.86 3.78
N VAL A 48 0.60 -21.99 3.70
CA VAL A 48 0.94 -23.19 4.46
C VAL A 48 1.93 -24.06 3.69
N HIS A 49 3.02 -24.46 4.33
CA HIS A 49 3.95 -25.44 3.77
C HIS A 49 3.27 -26.83 3.69
N PRO A 50 3.20 -27.47 2.52
CA PRO A 50 2.40 -28.69 2.34
C PRO A 50 2.92 -29.89 3.14
N VAL A 51 4.23 -29.97 3.37
CA VAL A 51 4.86 -31.06 4.14
C VAL A 51 4.85 -30.82 5.65
N THR A 52 5.23 -29.62 6.11
CA THR A 52 5.45 -29.34 7.55
C THR A 52 4.25 -28.66 8.22
N GLY A 53 3.28 -28.16 7.44
CA GLY A 53 2.14 -27.38 7.95
C GLY A 53 2.49 -25.99 8.48
N GLN A 54 3.75 -25.56 8.41
CA GLN A 54 4.20 -24.28 8.94
C GLN A 54 3.85 -23.11 8.01
N PRO A 55 3.60 -21.91 8.55
CA PRO A 55 3.41 -20.71 7.73
C PRO A 55 4.72 -20.32 7.05
N VAL A 56 4.65 -20.04 5.75
CA VAL A 56 5.76 -19.59 4.91
C VAL A 56 5.34 -18.29 4.23
N SER A 57 6.25 -17.31 4.23
CA SER A 57 5.98 -16.04 3.57
C SER A 57 5.93 -16.22 2.05
N VAL A 58 5.09 -15.45 1.36
CA VAL A 58 5.04 -15.47 -0.11
C VAL A 58 6.37 -14.99 -0.72
N GLU A 59 7.09 -14.08 -0.06
CA GLU A 59 8.43 -13.66 -0.49
C GLU A 59 9.42 -14.82 -0.53
N THR A 60 9.42 -15.68 0.49
CA THR A 60 10.26 -16.88 0.53
C THR A 60 9.95 -17.82 -0.65
N LEU A 61 8.67 -17.99 -1.00
CA LEU A 61 8.31 -18.78 -2.18
C LEU A 61 8.83 -18.15 -3.48
N VAL A 62 8.65 -16.84 -3.65
CA VAL A 62 9.12 -16.13 -4.84
C VAL A 62 10.64 -16.27 -4.98
N GLN A 63 11.38 -16.13 -3.87
CA GLN A 63 12.83 -16.31 -3.85
C GLN A 63 13.23 -17.74 -4.22
N HIS A 64 12.55 -18.73 -3.65
CA HIS A 64 12.77 -20.15 -3.98
C HIS A 64 12.59 -20.42 -5.49
N TYR A 65 11.49 -19.97 -6.09
CA TYR A 65 11.23 -20.17 -7.54
C TYR A 65 12.18 -19.37 -8.45
N LYS A 66 12.74 -18.26 -7.96
CA LYS A 66 13.78 -17.50 -8.68
C LYS A 66 15.17 -18.15 -8.58
N GLY A 67 15.32 -19.29 -7.90
CA GLY A 67 16.62 -19.92 -7.66
C GLY A 67 17.43 -19.28 -6.53
N GLY A 68 16.79 -18.40 -5.74
CA GLY A 68 17.28 -18.02 -4.43
C GLY A 68 17.18 -19.19 -3.45
N LYS A 69 17.99 -19.16 -2.40
CA LYS A 69 17.89 -20.12 -1.29
C LYS A 69 16.64 -19.85 -0.46
#